data_AF-A0A6A4EID2-F1
#
_entry.id   AF-A0A6A4EID2-F1
#
_cell.length_a   1.000
_cell.length_b   1.000
_cell.length_c   1.000
_cell.angle_alpha   90.00
_cell.angle_beta   90.00
_cell.angle_gamma   90.00
#
_symmetry.space_group_name_H-M   'P 1'
#
loop_
_entity.id
_entity.type
_entity.pdbx_description
1 polymer ?
#
loop_
_entity_poly.entity_id
_entity_poly.type
_entity_poly.pdbx_seq_one_letter_code
_entity_poly.pdbx_strand_id
1 'polypeptide(L)'
;MTAAASSDSVAGNAGQVLPQLRLKRPSPARGVLSPPRSTQPPHQVPRLTRLSDAAAGFPCARLVESFLYFWTVVASMLGVVLSCLVLYLMYFKEGGNLAPVLPFCLAAYGGLASSVASGCGLYGLLHHRRIVTQGGRNYSLGLFVVLGVSSAIVVVVAGAMALSLTHVVELAQAQDFSSDRVAVLETKIIAKLHAQVMKSSSTWKDMQNELKCCGYNQVSTIQTYLSSSSSYSEVEDVNAVGGRYCSTRTAECLETTSEANCPVSGRGWCRPELLQVAHDNYLLLSTCAITFGAFHLLFSLLGVFTLLCDVRRISGSSPIYEIPHRMLSPIQPSAPDTDD
;
A
#
# COMPACT_ATOMS: atom_id res chain seq x y z
N MET A 1 -25.76 40.72 59.42
CA MET A 1 -25.79 39.99 60.70
C MET A 1 -24.46 39.25 60.84
N THR A 2 -23.82 39.30 62.03
CA THR A 2 -22.68 38.45 62.50
C THR A 2 -21.49 38.27 61.52
N ALA A 3 -20.29 38.87 61.68
CA ALA A 3 -19.38 38.95 62.84
C ALA A 3 -19.03 37.55 63.42
N ALA A 4 -17.80 37.15 63.75
CA ALA A 4 -16.45 37.77 63.70
C ALA A 4 -15.41 36.64 63.39
N ALA A 5 -14.07 36.72 63.51
CA ALA A 5 -13.14 37.70 64.09
C ALA A 5 -11.76 37.68 63.36
N SER A 6 -10.64 37.76 64.11
CA SER A 6 -9.24 37.77 63.66
C SER A 6 -8.35 36.94 64.61
N SER A 7 -7.04 36.84 64.29
CA SER A 7 -5.96 36.36 65.19
C SER A 7 -5.94 34.83 65.46
N ASP A 8 -4.83 34.07 65.52
CA ASP A 8 -3.38 34.29 65.27
C ASP A 8 -2.66 32.89 65.33
N SER A 9 -1.39 32.62 64.97
CA SER A 9 -0.24 33.39 64.45
C SER A 9 0.84 32.46 63.81
N VAL A 10 1.93 33.04 63.25
CA VAL A 10 3.34 32.53 63.20
C VAL A 10 3.71 31.19 62.50
N ALA A 11 4.57 31.34 61.46
CA ALA A 11 5.71 30.53 60.99
C ALA A 11 5.63 28.99 60.80
N GLY A 12 6.26 28.50 59.72
CA GLY A 12 6.57 27.06 59.56
C GLY A 12 7.00 26.65 58.15
N ASN A 13 8.25 26.92 57.77
CA ASN A 13 8.85 26.35 56.55
C ASN A 13 9.06 24.83 56.76
N ALA A 14 8.34 23.98 56.02
CA ALA A 14 8.46 22.52 56.16
C ALA A 14 8.18 21.78 54.84
N GLY A 15 9.23 21.29 54.20
CA GLY A 15 9.10 20.24 53.19
C GLY A 15 8.79 18.90 53.85
N GLN A 16 7.79 18.17 53.33
CA GLN A 16 7.53 16.76 53.67
C GLN A 16 8.24 15.91 52.59
N VAL A 17 9.35 15.22 52.88
CA VAL A 17 9.49 14.00 53.70
C VAL A 17 8.69 12.83 53.11
N LEU A 18 9.39 11.96 52.37
CA LEU A 18 8.86 10.66 51.92
C LEU A 18 8.63 9.72 53.12
N PRO A 19 7.60 8.84 53.08
CA PRO A 19 7.32 7.89 54.14
C PRO A 19 8.37 6.75 54.20
N GLN A 20 8.92 6.54 55.39
CA GLN A 20 9.84 5.45 55.72
C GLN A 20 9.15 4.08 55.72
N LEU A 21 9.56 3.18 54.81
CA LEU A 21 9.18 1.77 54.87
C LEU A 21 10.07 1.01 55.87
N ARG A 22 9.49 0.58 57.00
CA ARG A 22 10.17 -0.24 58.01
C ARG A 22 10.63 -1.59 57.44
N LEU A 23 11.94 -1.84 57.43
CA LEU A 23 12.49 -3.18 57.17
C LEU A 23 12.43 -4.05 58.43
N LYS A 24 11.99 -5.30 58.26
CA LYS A 24 11.78 -6.28 59.34
C LYS A 24 13.11 -6.95 59.72
N ARG A 25 13.53 -6.81 60.99
CA ARG A 25 14.77 -7.41 61.54
C ARG A 25 14.68 -8.95 61.60
N PRO A 26 15.67 -9.70 61.09
CA PRO A 26 15.89 -11.12 61.43
C PRO A 26 16.79 -11.25 62.68
N SER A 27 16.52 -12.27 63.50
CA SER A 27 17.33 -12.62 64.68
C SER A 27 18.55 -13.48 64.32
N PRO A 28 19.66 -13.44 65.09
CA PRO A 28 20.88 -14.16 64.75
C PRO A 28 20.87 -15.62 65.23
N ALA A 29 21.38 -16.52 64.38
CA ALA A 29 21.83 -17.87 64.79
C ALA A 29 23.37 -17.89 64.81
N ARG A 30 23.95 -18.61 65.78
CA ARG A 30 25.35 -18.47 66.21
C ARG A 30 26.17 -19.72 65.84
N GLY A 31 27.33 -19.51 65.21
CA GLY A 31 28.49 -20.41 65.34
C GLY A 31 28.90 -21.20 64.10
N VAL A 32 30.13 -20.91 63.61
CA VAL A 32 31.32 -21.81 63.57
C VAL A 32 32.27 -21.31 62.46
N LEU A 33 33.56 -21.23 62.77
CA LEU A 33 34.63 -20.72 61.91
C LEU A 33 35.16 -21.79 60.94
N SER A 34 35.41 -21.43 59.67
CA SER A 34 36.54 -21.90 58.83
C SER A 34 36.49 -21.29 57.40
N PRO A 35 37.56 -20.62 56.93
CA PRO A 35 37.79 -20.34 55.51
C PRO A 35 38.92 -21.24 54.93
N PRO A 36 39.25 -21.14 53.64
CA PRO A 36 38.37 -21.29 52.47
C PRO A 36 38.80 -22.50 51.62
N ARG A 37 37.96 -22.96 50.68
CA ARG A 37 38.46 -23.79 49.57
C ARG A 37 37.84 -23.37 48.24
N SER A 38 38.72 -23.16 47.27
CA SER A 38 38.42 -22.66 45.94
C SER A 38 37.74 -23.71 45.07
N THR A 39 36.45 -23.54 44.79
CA THR A 39 35.79 -24.12 43.61
C THR A 39 34.86 -23.08 43.00
N GLN A 40 35.36 -22.40 41.98
CA GLN A 40 34.62 -21.50 41.12
C GLN A 40 33.56 -22.32 40.36
N PRO A 41 32.24 -22.14 40.57
CA PRO A 41 31.25 -22.78 39.72
C PRO A 41 31.34 -22.17 38.31
N PRO A 42 31.10 -22.94 37.25
CA PRO A 42 31.11 -22.40 35.89
C PRO A 42 30.05 -21.31 35.77
N HIS A 43 30.37 -20.21 35.07
CA HIS A 43 29.39 -19.16 34.76
C HIS A 43 28.16 -19.81 34.12
N GLN A 44 27.05 -19.82 34.86
CA GLN A 44 25.76 -20.16 34.31
C GLN A 44 25.34 -19.03 33.38
N VAL A 45 25.74 -19.13 32.10
CA VAL A 45 25.11 -18.36 31.02
C VAL A 45 23.60 -18.57 31.18
N PRO A 46 22.80 -17.51 31.40
CA PRO A 46 21.39 -17.66 31.69
C PRO A 46 20.70 -18.53 30.63
N ARG A 47 19.84 -19.45 31.06
CA ARG A 47 19.08 -20.30 30.11
C ARG A 47 18.27 -19.46 29.12
N LEU A 48 17.88 -18.23 29.49
CA LEU A 48 17.27 -17.25 28.60
C LEU A 48 18.18 -16.85 27.43
N THR A 49 19.47 -16.61 27.64
CA THR A 49 20.40 -16.21 26.56
C THR A 49 20.58 -17.35 25.55
N ARG A 50 20.69 -18.60 26.04
CA ARG A 50 20.69 -19.78 25.15
C ARG A 50 19.37 -19.96 24.40
N LEU A 51 18.22 -19.61 24.99
CA LEU A 51 16.92 -19.65 24.33
C LEU A 51 16.74 -18.51 23.30
N SER A 52 17.27 -17.31 23.58
CA SER A 52 17.26 -16.21 22.60
C SER A 52 18.21 -16.46 21.44
N ASP A 53 19.37 -17.09 21.69
CA ASP A 53 20.30 -17.51 20.63
C ASP A 53 19.75 -18.71 19.84
N ALA A 54 19.05 -19.65 20.48
CA ALA A 54 18.33 -20.72 19.78
C ALA A 54 17.19 -20.19 18.91
N ALA A 55 16.45 -19.17 19.37
CA ALA A 55 15.43 -18.48 18.57
C ALA A 55 16.05 -17.67 17.42
N ALA A 56 17.22 -17.05 17.62
CA ALA A 56 18.01 -16.40 16.56
C ALA A 56 18.68 -17.39 15.58
N GLY A 57 18.64 -18.69 15.91
CA GLY A 57 19.16 -19.81 15.12
C GLY A 57 18.14 -20.50 14.21
N PHE A 58 16.88 -20.06 14.16
CA PHE A 58 15.91 -20.62 13.21
C PHE A 58 16.28 -20.26 11.77
N PRO A 59 16.68 -21.21 10.90
CA PRO A 59 17.12 -20.90 9.53
C PRO A 59 16.00 -20.26 8.70
N CYS A 60 14.74 -20.61 9.00
CA CYS A 60 13.55 -20.05 8.38
C CYS A 60 13.46 -18.52 8.56
N ALA A 61 13.84 -17.97 9.71
CA ALA A 61 13.74 -16.53 9.96
C ALA A 61 14.66 -15.71 9.02
N ARG A 62 15.90 -16.17 8.81
CA ARG A 62 16.85 -15.54 7.88
C ARG A 62 16.42 -15.68 6.42
N LEU A 63 15.80 -16.81 6.06
CA LEU A 63 15.25 -17.01 4.73
C LEU A 63 14.06 -16.06 4.47
N VAL A 64 13.15 -15.91 5.43
CA VAL A 64 12.04 -14.95 5.35
C VAL A 64 12.55 -13.51 5.25
N GLU A 65 13.54 -13.12 6.06
CA GLU A 65 14.15 -11.78 6.02
C GLU A 65 14.80 -11.49 4.65
N SER A 66 15.56 -12.45 4.11
CA SER A 66 16.21 -12.30 2.79
C SER A 66 15.19 -12.27 1.64
N PHE A 67 14.12 -13.06 1.72
CA PHE A 67 13.07 -13.09 0.69
C PHE A 67 12.20 -11.83 0.74
N LEU A 68 11.93 -11.30 1.94
CA LEU A 68 11.25 -10.02 2.14
C LEU A 68 12.10 -8.84 1.67
N TYR A 69 13.41 -8.87 1.90
CA TYR A 69 14.34 -7.87 1.36
C TYR A 69 14.32 -7.86 -0.18
N PHE A 70 14.48 -9.03 -0.82
CA PHE A 70 14.39 -9.15 -2.28
C PHE A 70 13.05 -8.63 -2.82
N TRP A 71 11.94 -9.04 -2.20
CA TRP A 71 10.62 -8.60 -2.64
C TRP A 71 10.36 -7.10 -2.42
N THR A 72 10.82 -6.49 -1.31
CA THR A 72 10.64 -5.04 -1.13
C THR A 72 11.36 -4.22 -2.20
N VAL A 73 12.54 -4.65 -2.66
CA VAL A 73 13.21 -4.04 -3.82
C VAL A 73 12.39 -4.23 -5.10
N VAL A 74 11.98 -5.46 -5.39
CA VAL A 74 11.16 -5.78 -6.59
C VAL A 74 9.83 -5.03 -6.59
N ALA A 75 9.13 -4.96 -5.45
CA ALA A 75 7.84 -4.30 -5.31
C ALA A 75 7.94 -2.78 -5.45
N SER A 76 9.04 -2.17 -5.00
CA SER A 76 9.31 -0.75 -5.25
C SER A 76 9.45 -0.45 -6.75
N MET A 77 10.18 -1.30 -7.49
CA MET A 77 10.33 -1.14 -8.95
C MET A 77 9.02 -1.43 -9.70
N LEU A 78 8.34 -2.54 -9.36
CA LEU A 78 7.07 -2.92 -9.99
C LEU A 78 5.93 -1.94 -9.71
N GLY A 79 5.87 -1.35 -8.52
CA GLY A 79 4.87 -0.33 -8.19
C GLY A 79 5.04 0.94 -9.05
N VAL A 80 6.28 1.42 -9.22
CA VAL A 80 6.58 2.53 -10.14
C VAL A 80 6.26 2.17 -11.58
N VAL A 81 6.67 0.97 -12.05
CA VAL A 81 6.37 0.50 -13.41
C VAL A 81 4.86 0.39 -13.65
N LEU A 82 4.08 -0.09 -12.68
CA LEU A 82 2.62 -0.15 -12.75
C LEU A 82 2.01 1.25 -12.87
N SER A 83 2.45 2.22 -12.06
CA SER A 83 1.99 3.60 -12.16
C SER A 83 2.35 4.26 -13.49
N CYS A 84 3.56 4.03 -14.00
CA CYS A 84 3.98 4.50 -15.33
C CYS A 84 3.17 3.84 -16.45
N LEU A 85 2.91 2.54 -16.37
CA LEU A 85 2.09 1.79 -17.33
C LEU A 85 0.64 2.33 -17.34
N VAL A 86 0.06 2.61 -16.18
CA VAL A 86 -1.28 3.22 -16.11
C VAL A 86 -1.29 4.62 -16.73
N LEU A 87 -0.30 5.47 -16.45
CA LEU A 87 -0.20 6.79 -17.07
C LEU A 87 -0.05 6.70 -18.59
N TYR A 88 0.74 5.74 -19.09
CA TYR A 88 0.83 5.43 -20.51
C TYR A 88 -0.54 5.02 -21.09
N LEU A 89 -1.22 4.04 -20.47
CA LEU A 89 -2.54 3.57 -20.90
C LEU A 89 -3.61 4.66 -20.88
N MET A 90 -3.57 5.61 -19.93
CA MET A 90 -4.57 6.68 -19.83
C MET A 90 -4.35 7.87 -20.77
N TYR A 91 -3.09 8.28 -20.96
CA TYR A 91 -2.75 9.56 -21.61
C TYR A 91 -2.09 9.42 -22.97
N PHE A 92 -1.42 8.30 -23.25
CA PHE A 92 -0.63 8.11 -24.46
C PHE A 92 -1.20 7.05 -25.39
N LYS A 93 -1.87 6.02 -24.86
CA LYS A 93 -2.54 5.00 -25.66
C LYS A 93 -3.95 5.42 -26.08
N GLU A 94 -4.30 5.08 -27.31
CA GLU A 94 -5.62 5.14 -27.92
C GLU A 94 -6.70 4.56 -26.98
N GLY A 95 -7.89 5.16 -26.96
CA GLY A 95 -8.99 4.75 -26.09
C GLY A 95 -8.81 4.97 -24.59
N GLY A 96 -7.60 5.30 -24.10
CA GLY A 96 -7.23 5.34 -22.69
C GLY A 96 -8.10 6.20 -21.77
N ASN A 97 -8.59 7.33 -22.28
CA ASN A 97 -9.42 8.28 -21.52
C ASN A 97 -10.95 8.11 -21.74
N LEU A 98 -11.35 7.18 -22.62
CA LEU A 98 -12.74 7.00 -23.05
C LEU A 98 -13.51 5.99 -22.19
N ALA A 99 -12.81 5.03 -21.59
CA ALA A 99 -13.40 4.03 -20.70
C ALA A 99 -13.42 4.50 -19.23
N PRO A 100 -14.22 3.88 -18.33
CA PRO A 100 -14.19 4.14 -16.89
C PRO A 100 -12.78 4.18 -16.27
N VAL A 101 -12.38 5.37 -15.84
CA VAL A 101 -11.00 5.71 -15.41
C VAL A 101 -10.69 5.28 -13.97
N LEU A 102 -11.71 4.98 -13.15
CA LEU A 102 -11.54 4.63 -11.73
C LEU A 102 -10.54 3.50 -11.45
N PRO A 103 -10.60 2.31 -12.08
CA PRO A 103 -9.62 1.24 -11.83
C PRO A 103 -8.18 1.65 -12.21
N PHE A 104 -8.01 2.44 -13.28
CA PHE A 104 -6.70 2.99 -13.65
C PHE A 104 -6.18 3.90 -12.52
N CYS A 105 -6.93 4.91 -12.09
CA CYS A 105 -6.55 5.78 -10.97
C CYS A 105 -6.19 4.99 -9.70
N LEU A 106 -7.02 4.02 -9.30
CA LEU A 106 -6.78 3.22 -8.10
C LEU A 106 -5.49 2.37 -8.23
N ALA A 107 -5.23 1.78 -9.39
CA ALA A 107 -3.99 1.05 -9.64
C ALA A 107 -2.76 1.96 -9.67
N ALA A 108 -2.85 3.17 -10.25
CA ALA A 108 -1.74 4.12 -10.29
C ALA A 108 -1.37 4.63 -8.88
N TYR A 109 -2.35 5.12 -8.11
CA TYR A 109 -2.11 5.59 -6.73
C TYR A 109 -1.74 4.44 -5.80
N GLY A 110 -2.34 3.25 -5.98
CA GLY A 110 -1.99 2.05 -5.26
C GLY A 110 -0.55 1.61 -5.51
N GLY A 111 -0.09 1.59 -6.77
CA GLY A 111 1.30 1.27 -7.15
C GLY A 111 2.32 2.25 -6.54
N LEU A 112 2.01 3.56 -6.55
CA LEU A 112 2.84 4.57 -5.86
C LEU A 112 2.87 4.34 -4.35
N ALA A 113 1.72 4.07 -3.72
CA ALA A 113 1.63 3.80 -2.29
C ALA A 113 2.39 2.52 -1.89
N SER A 114 2.29 1.44 -2.68
CA SER A 114 3.07 0.21 -2.48
C SER A 114 4.57 0.46 -2.67
N SER A 115 4.98 1.36 -3.56
CA SER A 115 6.39 1.74 -3.75
C SER A 115 6.94 2.47 -2.53
N VAL A 116 6.20 3.47 -2.02
CA VAL A 116 6.56 4.20 -0.80
C VAL A 116 6.59 3.27 0.42
N ALA A 117 5.58 2.39 0.57
CA ALA A 117 5.53 1.39 1.63
C ALA A 117 6.77 0.46 1.55
N SER A 118 7.13 -0.01 0.36
CA SER A 118 8.31 -0.85 0.13
C SER A 118 9.61 -0.13 0.49
N GLY A 119 9.71 1.18 0.21
CA GLY A 119 10.83 2.01 0.68
C GLY A 119 10.95 2.07 2.20
N CYS A 120 9.83 2.23 2.92
CA CYS A 120 9.80 2.14 4.39
C CYS A 120 10.21 0.74 4.88
N GLY A 121 9.82 -0.32 4.18
CA GLY A 121 10.19 -1.70 4.48
C GLY A 121 11.69 -1.93 4.32
N LEU A 122 12.25 -1.50 3.19
CA LEU A 122 13.67 -1.58 2.90
C LEU A 122 14.52 -0.84 3.95
N TYR A 123 14.12 0.39 4.34
CA TYR A 123 14.75 1.13 5.44
C TYR A 123 14.67 0.37 6.78
N GLY A 124 13.48 -0.19 7.08
CA GLY A 124 13.24 -0.96 8.30
C GLY A 124 14.05 -2.27 8.39
N LEU A 125 14.34 -2.90 7.25
CA LEU A 125 15.22 -4.07 7.16
C LEU A 125 16.70 -3.68 7.25
N LEU A 126 17.16 -2.68 6.48
CA LEU A 126 18.56 -2.23 6.49
C LEU A 126 19.02 -1.73 7.87
N HIS A 127 18.16 -1.04 8.60
CA HIS A 127 18.46 -0.56 9.95
C HIS A 127 17.96 -1.46 11.08
N HIS A 128 17.44 -2.66 10.77
CA HIS A 128 16.92 -3.62 11.74
C HIS A 128 17.89 -3.85 12.91
N ARG A 129 19.15 -4.19 12.62
CA ARG A 129 20.19 -4.42 13.65
C ARG A 129 20.39 -3.20 14.56
N ARG A 130 20.40 -1.98 14.01
CA ARG A 130 20.60 -0.73 14.79
C ARG A 130 19.43 -0.48 15.74
N ILE A 131 18.20 -0.60 15.23
CA ILE A 131 16.97 -0.39 16.02
C ILE A 131 16.90 -1.40 17.17
N VAL A 132 17.17 -2.68 16.90
CA VAL A 132 17.19 -3.74 17.94
C VAL A 132 18.30 -3.50 18.98
N THR A 133 19.51 -3.11 18.57
CA THR A 133 20.59 -2.78 19.54
C THR A 133 20.29 -1.59 20.44
N GLN A 134 19.36 -0.72 20.05
CA GLN A 134 18.92 0.43 20.85
C GLN A 134 17.65 0.12 21.69
N GLY A 135 17.14 -1.11 21.65
CA GLY A 135 15.87 -1.48 22.31
C GLY A 135 14.63 -0.83 21.70
N GLY A 136 14.75 -0.24 20.50
CA GLY A 136 13.68 0.49 19.83
C GLY A 136 12.69 -0.43 19.12
N ARG A 137 11.50 0.09 18.82
CA ARG A 137 10.50 -0.60 17.97
C ARG A 137 10.73 -0.23 16.51
N ASN A 138 10.62 -1.19 15.60
CA ASN A 138 10.81 -0.98 14.16
C ASN A 138 9.55 -0.37 13.50
N TYR A 139 9.30 0.91 13.77
CA TYR A 139 8.15 1.66 13.22
C TYR A 139 8.15 1.69 11.69
N SER A 140 9.32 1.68 11.05
CA SER A 140 9.48 1.60 9.59
C SER A 140 8.92 0.30 8.98
N LEU A 141 9.22 -0.85 9.60
CA LEU A 141 8.67 -2.14 9.18
C LEU A 141 7.16 -2.24 9.51
N GLY A 142 6.72 -1.61 10.60
CA GLY A 142 5.29 -1.44 10.91
C GLY A 142 4.53 -0.61 9.87
N LEU A 143 5.11 0.49 9.40
CA LEU A 143 4.57 1.31 8.32
C LEU A 143 4.51 0.55 6.99
N PHE A 144 5.56 -0.22 6.66
CA PHE A 144 5.53 -1.13 5.51
C PHE A 144 4.36 -2.12 5.57
N VAL A 145 4.11 -2.73 6.72
CA VAL A 145 2.97 -3.65 6.88
C VAL A 145 1.63 -2.93 6.68
N VAL A 146 1.40 -1.80 7.37
CA VAL A 146 0.10 -1.10 7.31
C VAL A 146 -0.15 -0.50 5.93
N LEU A 147 0.83 0.19 5.34
CA LEU A 147 0.73 0.80 4.02
C LEU A 147 0.81 -0.25 2.89
N GLY A 148 1.57 -1.31 3.07
CA GLY A 148 1.69 -2.43 2.12
C GLY A 148 0.40 -3.23 2.02
N VAL A 149 -0.21 -3.63 3.15
CA VAL A 149 -1.52 -4.32 3.13
C VAL A 149 -2.62 -3.43 2.55
N SER A 150 -2.71 -2.16 2.97
CA SER A 150 -3.76 -1.26 2.47
C SER A 150 -3.59 -0.93 0.98
N SER A 151 -2.38 -0.64 0.51
CA SER A 151 -2.12 -0.44 -0.92
C SER A 151 -2.32 -1.71 -1.75
N ALA A 152 -1.88 -2.88 -1.26
CA ALA A 152 -2.15 -4.16 -1.92
C ALA A 152 -3.65 -4.40 -2.12
N ILE A 153 -4.47 -4.18 -1.09
CA ILE A 153 -5.93 -4.31 -1.19
C ILE A 153 -6.50 -3.35 -2.25
N VAL A 154 -6.07 -2.08 -2.26
CA VAL A 154 -6.52 -1.10 -3.27
C VAL A 154 -6.15 -1.54 -4.69
N VAL A 155 -4.93 -2.07 -4.90
CA VAL A 155 -4.50 -2.54 -6.24
C VAL A 155 -5.24 -3.82 -6.64
N VAL A 156 -5.47 -4.78 -5.74
CA VAL A 156 -6.29 -5.98 -6.04
C VAL A 156 -7.73 -5.59 -6.39
N VAL A 157 -8.33 -4.65 -5.65
CA VAL A 157 -9.68 -4.14 -5.95
C VAL A 157 -9.72 -3.44 -7.31
N ALA A 158 -8.70 -2.63 -7.64
CA ALA A 158 -8.57 -2.01 -8.96
C ALA A 158 -8.49 -3.05 -10.10
N GLY A 159 -7.71 -4.11 -9.90
CA GLY A 159 -7.61 -5.22 -10.84
C GLY A 159 -8.90 -6.03 -10.99
N ALA A 160 -9.62 -6.27 -9.90
CA ALA A 160 -10.92 -6.93 -9.93
C ALA A 160 -12.01 -6.07 -10.62
N MET A 161 -11.98 -4.74 -10.42
CA MET A 161 -12.83 -3.81 -11.17
C MET A 161 -12.50 -3.82 -12.66
N ALA A 162 -11.22 -3.84 -13.03
CA ALA A 162 -10.79 -3.97 -14.42
C ALA A 162 -11.26 -5.29 -15.05
N LEU A 163 -11.12 -6.42 -14.34
CA LEU A 163 -11.63 -7.73 -14.80
C LEU A 163 -13.15 -7.72 -15.02
N SER A 164 -13.90 -7.11 -14.10
CA SER A 164 -15.35 -6.97 -14.25
C SER A 164 -15.72 -6.09 -15.45
N LEU A 165 -14.91 -5.09 -15.79
CA LEU A 165 -15.12 -4.25 -16.97
C LEU A 165 -14.76 -4.96 -18.26
N THR A 166 -13.73 -5.81 -18.28
CA THR A 166 -13.41 -6.70 -19.41
C THR A 166 -14.65 -7.52 -19.83
N HIS A 167 -15.32 -8.19 -18.88
CA HIS A 167 -16.53 -8.95 -19.18
C HIS A 167 -17.70 -8.06 -19.67
N VAL A 168 -17.89 -6.86 -19.11
CA VAL A 168 -18.93 -5.93 -19.59
C VAL A 168 -18.61 -5.43 -21.01
N VAL A 169 -17.34 -5.27 -21.37
CA VAL A 169 -16.91 -4.94 -22.73
C VAL A 169 -17.17 -6.11 -23.69
N GLU A 170 -16.95 -7.36 -23.30
CA GLU A 170 -17.28 -8.55 -24.12
C GLU A 170 -18.79 -8.61 -24.43
N LEU A 171 -19.64 -8.36 -23.42
CA LEU A 171 -21.09 -8.27 -23.62
C LEU A 171 -21.46 -7.10 -24.55
N ALA A 172 -20.80 -5.95 -24.41
CA ALA A 172 -20.98 -4.81 -25.32
C ALA A 172 -20.58 -5.16 -26.76
N GLN A 173 -19.45 -5.84 -26.98
CA GLN A 173 -19.01 -6.30 -28.31
C GLN A 173 -20.04 -7.27 -28.92
N ALA A 174 -20.60 -8.18 -28.11
CA ALA A 174 -21.68 -9.10 -28.51
C ALA A 174 -23.06 -8.42 -28.71
N GLN A 175 -23.18 -7.11 -28.45
CA GLN A 175 -24.44 -6.36 -28.46
C GLN A 175 -25.48 -6.89 -27.45
N ASP A 176 -25.04 -7.50 -26.35
CA ASP A 176 -25.92 -7.99 -25.29
C ASP A 176 -26.26 -6.87 -24.29
N PHE A 177 -27.33 -6.14 -24.60
CA PHE A 177 -27.89 -5.09 -23.75
C PHE A 177 -28.88 -5.60 -22.69
N SER A 178 -28.93 -6.92 -22.42
CA SER A 178 -29.74 -7.48 -21.32
C SER A 178 -29.27 -7.02 -19.93
N SER A 179 -28.04 -6.52 -19.82
CA SER A 179 -27.47 -5.98 -18.58
C SER A 179 -27.35 -4.46 -18.61
N ASP A 180 -27.96 -3.79 -17.63
CA ASP A 180 -27.82 -2.33 -17.40
C ASP A 180 -26.35 -1.86 -17.37
N ARG A 181 -25.41 -2.74 -16.99
CA ARG A 181 -23.98 -2.43 -16.94
C ARG A 181 -23.41 -2.10 -18.31
N VAL A 182 -23.90 -2.75 -19.37
CA VAL A 182 -23.49 -2.53 -20.76
C VAL A 182 -24.01 -1.18 -21.24
N ALA A 183 -25.29 -0.87 -20.96
CA ALA A 183 -25.86 0.44 -21.24
C ALA A 183 -25.10 1.57 -20.51
N VAL A 184 -24.82 1.41 -19.21
CA VAL A 184 -24.03 2.38 -18.43
C VAL A 184 -22.62 2.56 -18.98
N LEU A 185 -21.95 1.48 -19.41
CA LEU A 185 -20.62 1.56 -20.03
C LEU A 185 -20.68 2.40 -21.32
N GLU A 186 -21.59 2.07 -22.23
CA GLU A 186 -21.76 2.75 -23.52
C GLU A 186 -22.10 4.23 -23.35
N THR A 187 -23.09 4.57 -22.51
CA THR A 187 -23.42 5.97 -22.17
C THR A 187 -22.22 6.72 -21.59
N LYS A 188 -21.36 6.07 -20.77
CA LYS A 188 -20.15 6.71 -20.25
C LYS A 188 -19.07 6.89 -21.30
N ILE A 189 -18.92 5.97 -22.25
CA ILE A 189 -18.01 6.13 -23.40
C ILE A 189 -18.47 7.29 -24.28
N ILE A 190 -19.76 7.34 -24.64
CA ILE A 190 -20.37 8.40 -25.46
C ILE A 190 -20.18 9.77 -24.79
N ALA A 191 -20.59 9.92 -23.52
CA ALA A 191 -20.45 11.19 -22.80
C ALA A 191 -18.98 11.63 -22.61
N LYS A 192 -18.04 10.67 -22.47
CA LYS A 192 -16.59 10.97 -22.44
C LYS A 192 -16.07 11.43 -23.79
N LEU A 193 -16.50 10.77 -24.85
CA LEU A 193 -16.12 11.07 -26.23
C LEU A 193 -16.68 12.43 -26.68
N HIS A 194 -17.93 12.73 -26.32
CA HIS A 194 -18.56 14.04 -26.49
C HIS A 194 -17.79 15.14 -25.77
N ALA A 195 -17.53 14.98 -24.47
CA ALA A 195 -16.74 15.94 -23.69
C ALA A 195 -15.31 16.14 -24.25
N GLN A 196 -14.70 15.10 -24.84
CA GLN A 196 -13.43 15.20 -25.53
C GLN A 196 -13.54 16.01 -26.83
N VAL A 197 -14.53 15.70 -27.68
CA VAL A 197 -14.78 16.43 -28.94
C VAL A 197 -15.08 17.91 -28.68
N MET A 198 -15.93 18.21 -27.70
CA MET A 198 -16.27 19.58 -27.30
C MET A 198 -15.08 20.37 -26.74
N LYS A 199 -14.05 19.68 -26.22
CA LYS A 199 -12.79 20.30 -25.79
C LYS A 199 -11.78 20.46 -26.94
N SER A 200 -11.61 19.44 -27.77
CA SER A 200 -10.78 19.47 -28.98
C SER A 200 -11.10 18.29 -29.89
N SER A 201 -11.57 18.57 -31.10
CA SER A 201 -11.87 17.55 -32.12
C SER A 201 -10.62 16.86 -32.66
N SER A 202 -9.42 17.44 -32.49
CA SER A 202 -8.17 16.87 -33.03
C SER A 202 -7.87 15.48 -32.46
N THR A 203 -7.93 15.31 -31.14
CA THR A 203 -7.58 14.03 -30.49
C THR A 203 -8.55 12.91 -30.86
N TRP A 204 -9.82 13.23 -31.12
CA TRP A 204 -10.76 12.23 -31.65
C TRP A 204 -10.47 11.92 -33.12
N LYS A 205 -10.19 12.94 -33.93
CA LYS A 205 -9.80 12.76 -35.33
C LYS A 205 -8.54 11.90 -35.49
N ASP A 206 -7.54 12.11 -34.64
CA ASP A 206 -6.29 11.34 -34.65
C ASP A 206 -6.56 9.87 -34.29
N MET A 207 -7.38 9.61 -33.26
CA MET A 207 -7.80 8.27 -32.88
C MET A 207 -8.59 7.55 -34.00
N GLN A 208 -9.50 8.24 -34.68
CA GLN A 208 -10.21 7.70 -35.85
C GLN A 208 -9.23 7.33 -37.00
N ASN A 209 -8.19 8.15 -37.21
CA ASN A 209 -7.17 7.89 -38.23
C ASN A 209 -6.28 6.69 -37.88
N GLU A 210 -5.98 6.50 -36.60
CA GLU A 210 -5.13 5.40 -36.10
C GLU A 210 -5.86 4.06 -36.10
N LEU A 211 -7.09 4.04 -35.57
CA LEU A 211 -7.99 2.88 -35.59
C LEU A 211 -8.63 2.62 -36.99
N LYS A 212 -8.37 3.49 -37.97
CA LYS A 212 -8.83 3.39 -39.37
C LYS A 212 -10.34 3.23 -39.52
N CYS A 213 -11.08 4.03 -38.76
CA CYS A 213 -12.54 3.99 -38.65
C CYS A 213 -13.13 5.40 -38.77
N CYS A 214 -14.46 5.52 -38.75
CA CYS A 214 -15.16 6.81 -38.76
C CYS A 214 -16.30 6.83 -37.75
N GLY A 215 -16.45 7.94 -37.00
CA GLY A 215 -17.53 8.14 -36.03
C GLY A 215 -17.55 7.09 -34.91
N TYR A 216 -18.46 7.21 -33.96
CA TYR A 216 -18.60 6.21 -32.91
C TYR A 216 -19.38 4.98 -33.40
N ASN A 217 -20.66 5.17 -33.71
CA ASN A 217 -21.58 4.17 -34.24
C ASN A 217 -22.76 4.86 -34.93
N GLN A 218 -23.57 4.12 -35.69
CA GLN A 218 -24.85 4.62 -36.21
C GLN A 218 -25.78 5.09 -35.08
N VAL A 219 -26.35 6.29 -35.21
CA VAL A 219 -27.29 6.88 -34.25
C VAL A 219 -28.55 6.03 -34.11
N SER A 220 -29.07 5.50 -35.22
CA SER A 220 -30.24 4.61 -35.25
C SER A 220 -30.00 3.29 -34.50
N THR A 221 -28.79 2.74 -34.58
CA THR A 221 -28.42 1.54 -33.81
C THR A 221 -28.37 1.89 -32.32
N ILE A 222 -27.70 2.99 -31.94
CA ILE A 222 -27.63 3.48 -30.55
C ILE A 222 -29.04 3.68 -29.97
N GLN A 223 -29.96 4.29 -30.72
CA GLN A 223 -31.36 4.50 -30.34
C GLN A 223 -32.14 3.20 -30.10
N THR A 224 -31.71 2.08 -30.68
CA THR A 224 -32.37 0.78 -30.49
C THR A 224 -32.03 0.16 -29.13
N TYR A 225 -30.87 0.51 -28.52
CA TYR A 225 -30.40 -0.12 -27.28
C TYR A 225 -30.13 0.83 -26.09
N LEU A 226 -29.95 2.14 -26.31
CA LEU A 226 -29.88 3.16 -25.26
C LEU A 226 -31.14 4.02 -25.27
N SER A 227 -32.25 3.54 -24.72
CA SER A 227 -33.59 4.15 -24.78
C SER A 227 -33.76 5.56 -24.15
N SER A 228 -32.67 6.22 -23.73
CA SER A 228 -32.67 7.54 -23.10
C SER A 228 -32.38 8.68 -24.10
N SER A 229 -33.24 9.68 -24.12
CA SER A 229 -33.24 10.78 -25.12
C SER A 229 -32.03 11.71 -25.13
N SER A 230 -31.11 11.63 -24.15
CA SER A 230 -29.97 12.55 -24.04
C SER A 230 -28.74 12.17 -24.84
N SER A 231 -28.55 10.88 -25.18
CA SER A 231 -27.27 10.43 -25.78
C SER A 231 -27.22 10.50 -27.30
N TYR A 232 -28.33 10.80 -27.99
CA TYR A 232 -28.35 10.81 -29.46
C TYR A 232 -27.61 12.02 -30.04
N SER A 233 -27.87 13.22 -29.51
CA SER A 233 -27.13 14.43 -29.89
C SER A 233 -25.64 14.33 -29.52
N GLU A 234 -25.31 13.63 -28.42
CA GLU A 234 -23.92 13.37 -28.03
C GLU A 234 -23.20 12.50 -29.08
N VAL A 235 -23.88 11.49 -29.65
CA VAL A 235 -23.33 10.67 -30.76
C VAL A 235 -23.27 11.46 -32.07
N GLU A 236 -24.29 12.27 -32.39
CA GLU A 236 -24.29 13.13 -33.59
C GLU A 236 -23.11 14.11 -33.60
N ASP A 237 -22.87 14.82 -32.50
CA ASP A 237 -21.72 15.72 -32.32
C ASP A 237 -20.37 14.99 -32.45
N VAL A 238 -20.29 13.74 -31.97
CA VAL A 238 -19.10 12.90 -32.08
C VAL A 238 -18.88 12.38 -33.52
N ASN A 239 -19.96 12.00 -34.20
CA ASN A 239 -19.93 11.57 -35.59
C ASN A 239 -19.65 12.75 -36.55
N ALA A 240 -20.00 13.99 -36.16
CA ALA A 240 -19.72 15.21 -36.92
C ALA A 240 -18.22 15.51 -37.12
N VAL A 241 -17.32 14.85 -36.38
CA VAL A 241 -15.86 15.01 -36.53
C VAL A 241 -15.29 14.17 -37.67
N GLY A 242 -15.11 14.79 -38.84
CA GLY A 242 -14.54 14.15 -40.04
C GLY A 242 -13.07 13.72 -39.91
N GLY A 243 -12.86 12.40 -39.80
CA GLY A 243 -11.56 11.72 -39.96
C GLY A 243 -11.18 11.42 -41.42
N ARG A 244 -9.98 10.86 -41.65
CA ARG A 244 -9.49 10.45 -42.99
C ARG A 244 -10.37 9.38 -43.65
N TYR A 245 -11.05 8.58 -42.83
CA TYR A 245 -11.90 7.47 -43.26
C TYR A 245 -13.40 7.81 -43.16
N CYS A 246 -13.73 9.08 -42.96
CA CYS A 246 -15.09 9.60 -43.03
C CYS A 246 -15.35 10.24 -44.41
N SER A 247 -16.53 9.99 -44.99
CA SER A 247 -17.05 10.81 -46.08
C SER A 247 -18.30 11.57 -45.64
N THR A 248 -18.52 12.73 -46.25
CA THR A 248 -19.76 13.51 -46.20
C THR A 248 -20.69 13.20 -47.37
N ARG A 249 -20.30 12.30 -48.28
CA ARG A 249 -21.05 11.94 -49.48
C ARG A 249 -21.69 10.56 -49.29
N THR A 250 -23.01 10.52 -49.30
CA THR A 250 -23.82 9.29 -49.15
C THR A 250 -23.46 8.18 -50.15
N ALA A 251 -22.98 8.54 -51.35
CA ALA A 251 -22.53 7.60 -52.37
C ALA A 251 -21.15 6.95 -52.11
N GLU A 252 -20.35 7.50 -51.19
CA GLU A 252 -19.04 6.97 -50.78
C GLU A 252 -19.12 6.23 -49.43
N CYS A 253 -20.29 6.25 -48.78
CA CYS A 253 -20.54 5.57 -47.52
C CYS A 253 -20.58 4.04 -47.67
N LEU A 254 -20.48 3.34 -46.55
CA LEU A 254 -21.07 2.01 -46.43
C LEU A 254 -22.59 2.08 -46.70
N GLU A 255 -23.12 1.18 -47.53
CA GLU A 255 -24.53 1.23 -47.94
C GLU A 255 -25.48 1.28 -46.73
N THR A 256 -26.56 2.07 -46.84
CA THR A 256 -27.65 2.33 -45.86
C THR A 256 -27.48 3.45 -44.82
N THR A 257 -26.35 4.17 -44.74
CA THR A 257 -26.25 5.35 -43.82
C THR A 257 -26.84 6.62 -44.41
N SER A 258 -27.78 7.27 -43.72
CA SER A 258 -28.26 8.63 -44.02
C SER A 258 -27.62 9.73 -43.15
N GLU A 259 -26.52 9.41 -42.46
CA GLU A 259 -25.83 10.34 -41.56
C GLU A 259 -24.93 11.32 -42.33
N ALA A 260 -24.76 12.53 -41.79
CA ALA A 260 -23.99 13.60 -42.43
C ALA A 260 -22.49 13.30 -42.58
N ASN A 261 -21.96 12.42 -41.72
CA ASN A 261 -20.66 11.77 -41.86
C ASN A 261 -20.86 10.26 -41.74
N CYS A 262 -20.13 9.50 -42.54
CA CYS A 262 -20.21 8.04 -42.58
C CYS A 262 -18.83 7.41 -42.80
N PRO A 263 -18.62 6.13 -42.43
CA PRO A 263 -17.45 5.37 -42.86
C PRO A 263 -17.41 5.24 -44.39
N VAL A 264 -16.24 5.51 -44.99
CA VAL A 264 -16.00 5.25 -46.42
C VAL A 264 -16.16 3.76 -46.75
N SER A 265 -16.53 3.43 -47.99
CA SER A 265 -16.64 2.05 -48.45
C SER A 265 -15.41 1.20 -48.09
N GLY A 266 -15.64 0.04 -47.45
CA GLY A 266 -14.57 -0.83 -46.94
C GLY A 266 -13.99 -0.43 -45.59
N ARG A 267 -14.58 0.55 -44.90
CA ARG A 267 -14.30 0.92 -43.49
C ARG A 267 -15.56 0.81 -42.65
N GLY A 268 -15.38 0.79 -41.32
CA GLY A 268 -16.45 0.66 -40.35
C GLY A 268 -16.46 1.80 -39.32
N TRP A 269 -17.47 1.73 -38.46
CA TRP A 269 -17.61 2.57 -37.27
C TRP A 269 -16.50 2.29 -36.25
N CYS A 270 -16.11 3.26 -35.41
CA CYS A 270 -15.03 3.03 -34.44
C CYS A 270 -15.42 2.21 -33.21
N ARG A 271 -16.72 2.04 -32.90
CA ARG A 271 -17.19 1.27 -31.75
C ARG A 271 -16.51 -0.10 -31.57
N PRO A 272 -16.48 -1.02 -32.56
CA PRO A 272 -15.82 -2.32 -32.39
C PRO A 272 -14.32 -2.20 -32.06
N GLU A 273 -13.58 -1.37 -32.79
CA GLU A 273 -12.15 -1.13 -32.56
C GLU A 273 -11.89 -0.52 -31.17
N LEU A 274 -12.71 0.46 -30.77
CA LEU A 274 -12.58 1.13 -29.48
C LEU A 274 -12.91 0.18 -28.31
N LEU A 275 -13.94 -0.65 -28.45
CA LEU A 275 -14.26 -1.68 -27.46
C LEU A 275 -13.15 -2.74 -27.38
N GLN A 276 -12.52 -3.13 -28.50
CA GLN A 276 -11.38 -4.03 -28.46
C GLN A 276 -10.19 -3.42 -27.71
N VAL A 277 -9.84 -2.17 -28.01
CA VAL A 277 -8.76 -1.46 -27.29
C VAL A 277 -9.08 -1.31 -25.79
N ALA A 278 -10.35 -1.06 -25.43
CA ALA A 278 -10.79 -1.03 -24.03
C ALA A 278 -10.67 -2.41 -23.36
N HIS A 279 -11.04 -3.50 -24.04
CA HIS A 279 -10.90 -4.88 -23.57
C HIS A 279 -9.44 -5.20 -23.24
N ASP A 280 -8.54 -5.01 -24.22
CA ASP A 280 -7.11 -5.30 -24.10
C ASP A 280 -6.48 -4.49 -22.94
N ASN A 281 -6.86 -3.21 -22.81
CA ASN A 281 -6.37 -2.34 -21.75
C ASN A 281 -6.85 -2.77 -20.36
N TYR A 282 -8.13 -3.18 -20.22
CA TYR A 282 -8.66 -3.68 -18.96
C TYR A 282 -8.11 -5.05 -18.58
N LEU A 283 -7.94 -5.95 -19.55
CA LEU A 283 -7.34 -7.26 -19.32
C LEU A 283 -5.89 -7.13 -18.85
N LEU A 284 -5.08 -6.30 -19.53
CA LEU A 284 -3.70 -6.00 -19.13
C LEU A 284 -3.64 -5.39 -17.73
N LEU A 285 -4.45 -4.36 -17.46
CA LEU A 285 -4.52 -3.72 -16.13
C LEU A 285 -4.88 -4.73 -15.05
N SER A 286 -5.90 -5.55 -15.29
CA SER A 286 -6.37 -6.60 -14.38
C SER A 286 -5.26 -7.59 -14.05
N THR A 287 -4.61 -8.17 -15.06
CA THR A 287 -3.53 -9.14 -14.88
C THR A 287 -2.36 -8.54 -14.08
N CYS A 288 -1.90 -7.34 -14.43
CA CYS A 288 -0.81 -6.68 -13.72
C CYS A 288 -1.19 -6.32 -12.26
N ALA A 289 -2.37 -5.76 -12.05
CA ALA A 289 -2.80 -5.30 -10.73
C ALA A 289 -3.12 -6.47 -9.77
N ILE A 290 -3.83 -7.51 -10.22
CA ILE A 290 -4.15 -8.68 -9.38
C ILE A 290 -2.86 -9.43 -9.00
N THR A 291 -1.96 -9.68 -9.95
CA THR A 291 -0.71 -10.40 -9.65
C THR A 291 0.19 -9.61 -8.70
N PHE A 292 0.50 -8.34 -9.00
CA PHE A 292 1.30 -7.49 -8.13
C PHE A 292 0.68 -7.35 -6.74
N GLY A 293 -0.62 -7.05 -6.66
CA GLY A 293 -1.33 -6.85 -5.39
C GLY A 293 -1.39 -8.12 -4.55
N ALA A 294 -1.64 -9.30 -5.15
CA ALA A 294 -1.69 -10.57 -4.42
C ALA A 294 -0.32 -10.95 -3.82
N PHE A 295 0.77 -10.80 -4.59
CA PHE A 295 2.12 -11.01 -4.04
C PHE A 295 2.44 -9.94 -2.99
N HIS A 296 2.16 -8.65 -3.23
CA HIS A 296 2.45 -7.59 -2.26
C HIS A 296 1.72 -7.80 -0.93
N LEU A 297 0.48 -8.31 -0.96
CA LEU A 297 -0.26 -8.73 0.22
C LEU A 297 0.46 -9.87 0.96
N LEU A 298 0.81 -10.96 0.26
CA LEU A 298 1.49 -12.13 0.84
C LEU A 298 2.79 -11.75 1.55
N PHE A 299 3.63 -10.93 0.92
CA PHE A 299 4.88 -10.47 1.53
C PHE A 299 4.67 -9.46 2.65
N SER A 300 3.63 -8.62 2.59
CA SER A 300 3.27 -7.76 3.72
C SER A 300 2.88 -8.59 4.97
N LEU A 301 2.21 -9.74 4.78
CA LEU A 301 1.93 -10.70 5.86
C LEU A 301 3.21 -11.38 6.39
N LEU A 302 4.22 -11.66 5.55
CA LEU A 302 5.54 -12.10 6.01
C LEU A 302 6.27 -10.98 6.82
N GLY A 303 6.01 -9.71 6.51
CA GLY A 303 6.42 -8.57 7.33
C GLY A 303 5.80 -8.60 8.74
N VAL A 304 4.52 -8.98 8.88
CA VAL A 304 3.87 -9.18 10.19
C VAL A 304 4.57 -10.29 10.98
N PHE A 305 4.86 -11.43 10.34
CA PHE A 305 5.57 -12.53 10.99
C PHE A 305 6.94 -12.08 11.54
N THR A 306 7.69 -11.31 10.75
CA THR A 306 8.98 -10.74 11.13
C THR A 306 8.84 -9.81 12.36
N LEU A 307 7.87 -8.88 12.34
CA LEU A 307 7.56 -8.01 13.49
C LEU A 307 7.16 -8.78 14.77
N LEU A 308 6.41 -9.87 14.65
CA LEU A 308 6.00 -10.68 15.80
C LEU A 308 7.17 -11.46 16.41
N CYS A 309 8.11 -11.94 15.58
CA CYS A 309 9.38 -12.50 16.04
C CYS A 309 10.24 -11.44 16.78
N ASP A 310 10.31 -10.21 16.25
CA ASP A 310 11.06 -9.10 16.84
C ASP A 310 10.54 -8.70 18.22
N VAL A 311 9.22 -8.53 18.36
CA VAL A 311 8.60 -8.17 19.65
C VAL A 311 8.90 -9.23 20.72
N ARG A 312 8.81 -10.52 20.37
CA ARG A 312 9.17 -11.62 21.28
C ARG A 312 10.65 -11.59 21.66
N ARG A 313 11.54 -11.24 20.72
CA ARG A 313 12.98 -11.11 20.99
C ARG A 313 13.26 -9.98 21.97
N ILE A 314 12.65 -8.80 21.78
CA ILE A 314 12.79 -7.64 22.68
C ILE A 314 12.27 -7.96 24.09
N SER A 315 11.11 -8.63 24.21
CA SER A 315 10.59 -9.06 25.52
C SER A 315 11.47 -10.11 26.20
N GLY A 316 12.13 -10.99 25.44
CA GLY A 316 13.11 -11.95 25.97
C GLY A 316 14.45 -11.32 26.34
N SER A 317 14.84 -10.23 25.69
CA SER A 317 16.06 -9.46 25.97
C SER A 317 15.79 -8.24 26.85
N SER A 318 14.86 -8.36 27.82
CA SER A 318 14.61 -7.33 28.83
C SER A 318 15.94 -6.87 29.44
N PRO A 319 16.28 -5.57 29.40
CA PRO A 319 17.46 -5.05 30.06
C PRO A 319 17.19 -5.03 31.55
N ILE A 320 17.38 -6.18 32.20
CA ILE A 320 17.83 -6.18 33.59
C ILE A 320 19.17 -5.43 33.53
N TYR A 321 19.13 -4.16 33.90
CA TYR A 321 20.32 -3.45 34.35
C TYR A 321 20.79 -4.21 35.58
N GLU A 322 21.67 -5.20 35.38
CA GLU A 322 22.57 -5.66 36.42
C GLU A 322 23.42 -4.45 36.78
N ILE A 323 22.93 -3.67 37.74
CA ILE A 323 23.73 -2.64 38.41
C ILE A 323 24.95 -3.41 38.94
N PRO A 324 26.16 -3.13 38.44
CA PRO A 324 27.32 -3.82 38.94
C PRO A 324 27.48 -3.38 40.40
N HIS A 325 27.10 -4.28 41.32
CA HIS A 325 27.41 -4.14 42.75
C HIS A 325 28.92 -4.24 42.89
N ARG A 326 29.58 -3.11 42.64
CA ARG A 326 31.01 -2.91 42.86
C ARG A 326 31.22 -3.09 44.36
N MET A 327 31.62 -4.29 44.77
CA MET A 327 31.97 -4.56 46.15
C MET A 327 33.07 -3.58 46.52
N LEU A 328 32.73 -2.63 47.38
CA LEU A 328 33.72 -1.76 48.01
C LEU A 328 34.62 -2.68 48.84
N SER A 329 35.88 -2.78 48.43
CA SER A 329 36.89 -3.50 49.21
C SER A 329 36.88 -2.95 50.64
N PRO A 330 36.86 -3.81 51.67
CA PRO A 330 36.99 -3.32 53.03
C PRO A 330 38.32 -2.58 53.16
N ILE A 331 38.25 -1.37 53.70
CA ILE A 331 39.44 -0.57 54.05
C ILE A 331 40.16 -1.34 55.15
N GLN A 332 41.39 -1.80 54.89
CA GLN A 332 42.25 -2.30 55.96
C GLN A 332 42.62 -1.12 56.87
N PRO A 333 42.42 -1.22 58.19
CA PRO A 333 43.00 -0.25 59.11
C PRO A 333 44.52 -0.38 59.07
N SER A 334 45.21 0.75 58.89
CA SER A 334 46.66 0.85 59.02
C SER A 334 47.07 0.45 60.45
N ALA A 335 48.01 -0.48 60.56
CA ALA A 335 48.66 -0.79 61.83
C ALA A 335 49.47 0.44 62.31
N PRO A 336 49.61 0.66 63.62
CA PRO A 336 50.48 1.71 64.14
C PRO A 336 51.95 1.33 63.91
N ASP A 337 52.75 2.28 63.42
CA ASP A 337 54.20 2.15 63.46
C ASP A 337 54.67 2.09 64.92
N THR A 338 55.53 1.12 65.21
CA THR A 338 56.27 1.02 66.47
C THR A 338 57.75 1.01 66.15
N ASP A 339 58.40 2.15 66.34
CA ASP A 339 59.85 2.30 66.50
C ASP A 339 60.08 3.18 67.75
N ASP A 340 61.16 2.87 68.48
CA ASP A 340 61.58 3.33 69.82
C ASP A 340 60.71 2.90 71.04
#